data_AF-A0A8J6VYT4-F1
#
_entry.id   AF-A0A8J6VYT4-F1
#
_cell.length_a   1.000
_cell.length_b   1.000
_cell.length_c   1.000
_cell.angle_alpha   90.00
_cell.angle_beta   90.00
_cell.angle_gamma   90.00
#
_symmetry.space_group_name_H-M   'P 1'
#
loop_
_entity.id
_entity.type
_entity.pdbx_description
1 polymer ?
#
loop_
_entity_poly.entity_id
_entity_poly.type
_entity_poly.pdbx_seq_one_letter_code
_entity_poly.pdbx_strand_id
1 'polypeptide(L)'
;MIRMLVDFLEALLNTCYRGRDRIFARFFVLETVARVPYFAYTSVLHLYETMGWWRKSDWLKVHFAESWNELHHLLIAESLGGNDHWYDRS
;
A
#
# COMPACT_ATOMS: atom_id res chain seq x y z
N MET A 1 -13.43 -15.78 9.29
CA MET A 1 -12.03 -16.03 8.87
C MET A 1 -11.29 -14.73 8.55
N ILE A 2 -11.74 -13.93 7.56
CA ILE A 2 -11.07 -12.65 7.19
C ILE A 2 -11.00 -11.66 8.36
N ARG A 3 -12.09 -11.49 9.13
CA ARG A 3 -12.09 -10.59 10.30
C ARG A 3 -11.02 -10.96 11.32
N MET A 4 -10.92 -12.23 11.72
CA MET A 4 -9.88 -12.69 12.67
C MET A 4 -8.46 -12.40 12.16
N LEU A 5 -8.22 -12.47 10.85
CA LEU A 5 -6.93 -12.16 10.27
C LEU A 5 -6.64 -10.65 10.30
N VAL A 6 -7.64 -9.82 9.98
CA VAL A 6 -7.52 -8.36 10.09
C VAL A 6 -7.29 -7.95 11.54
N ASP A 7 -8.06 -8.49 12.48
CA ASP A 7 -7.94 -8.22 13.92
C ASP A 7 -6.55 -8.61 14.44
N PHE A 8 -6.01 -9.75 13.98
CA PHE A 8 -4.66 -10.18 14.31
C PHE A 8 -3.58 -9.24 13.75
N LEU A 9 -3.69 -8.84 12.47
CA LEU A 9 -2.75 -7.91 11.84
C LEU A 9 -2.80 -6.54 12.51
N GLU A 10 -3.99 -6.07 12.88
CA GLU A 10 -4.16 -4.83 13.63
C GLU A 10 -3.49 -4.92 15.00
N ALA A 11 -3.68 -6.03 15.73
CA ALA A 11 -3.02 -6.25 17.01
C ALA A 11 -1.49 -6.29 16.89
N LEU A 12 -0.96 -6.92 15.84
CA LEU A 12 0.47 -6.94 15.54
C LEU A 12 1.00 -5.52 15.30
N LEU A 13 0.35 -4.75 14.42
CA LEU A 13 0.74 -3.38 14.10
C LEU A 13 0.67 -2.45 15.32
N ASN A 14 -0.38 -2.56 16.13
CA ASN A 14 -0.52 -1.79 17.36
C ASN A 14 0.57 -2.12 18.39
N THR A 15 1.09 -3.35 18.37
CA THR A 15 2.17 -3.78 19.27
C THR A 15 3.53 -3.29 18.77
N CYS A 16 3.82 -3.45 17.48
CA CYS A 16 5.10 -3.06 16.86
C CYS A 16 5.29 -1.54 16.75
N TYR A 17 4.21 -0.79 16.52
CA TYR A 17 4.24 0.67 16.34
C TYR A 17 3.55 1.42 17.48
N ARG A 18 3.78 0.97 18.72
CA ARG A 18 3.19 1.58 19.90
C ARG A 18 3.88 2.91 20.24
N GLY A 19 3.09 3.97 20.44
CA GLY A 19 3.59 5.29 20.87
C GLY A 19 3.34 6.40 19.85
N ARG A 20 3.26 7.66 20.33
CA ARG A 20 2.97 8.82 19.47
C ARG A 20 4.09 9.12 18.48
N ASP A 21 5.33 8.79 18.82
CA ASP A 21 6.51 9.08 17.99
C ASP A 21 6.63 8.14 16.77
N ARG A 22 5.81 7.08 16.72
CA ARG A 22 5.82 6.04 15.67
C ARG A 22 4.60 6.12 14.75
N ILE A 23 3.82 7.20 14.82
CA ILE A 23 2.62 7.40 13.98
C ILE A 23 2.99 7.41 12.49
N PHE A 24 4.06 8.13 12.11
CA PHE A 24 4.50 8.19 10.72
C PHE A 24 5.05 6.84 10.22
N ALA A 25 5.75 6.09 11.07
CA ALA A 25 6.23 4.74 10.72
C ALA A 25 5.07 3.74 10.54
N ARG A 26 4.05 3.82 11.41
CA ARG A 26 2.82 3.02 11.25
C ARG A 26 2.11 3.34 9.95
N PHE A 27 1.97 4.64 9.66
CA PHE A 27 1.32 5.09 8.44
C PHE A 27 2.12 4.66 7.20
N PHE A 28 3.44 4.83 7.21
CA PHE A 28 4.33 4.38 6.14
C PHE A 28 4.14 2.89 5.79
N VAL A 29 4.13 2.01 6.79
CA VAL A 29 3.93 0.56 6.55
C VAL A 29 2.53 0.24 6.04
N LEU A 30 1.50 0.91 6.58
CA LEU A 30 0.13 0.73 6.11
C LEU A 30 -0.02 1.14 4.64
N GLU A 31 0.55 2.27 4.24
CA GLU A 31 0.54 2.76 2.87
C GLU A 31 1.34 1.83 1.92
N THR A 32 2.46 1.27 2.38
CA THR A 32 3.22 0.26 1.61
C THR A 32 2.37 -0.97 1.31
N VAL A 33 1.65 -1.48 2.30
CA VAL A 33 0.76 -2.66 2.13
C VAL A 33 -0.46 -2.30 1.29
N ALA A 34 -1.05 -1.12 1.49
CA ALA A 34 -2.22 -0.66 0.74
C ALA A 34 -1.96 -0.56 -0.77
N ARG A 35 -0.71 -0.32 -1.18
CA ARG A 35 -0.31 -0.28 -2.59
C ARG A 35 -0.29 -1.65 -3.29
N VAL A 36 -0.10 -2.75 -2.57
CA VAL A 36 0.10 -4.08 -3.17
C VAL A 36 -1.11 -4.54 -3.99
N PRO A 37 -2.36 -4.44 -3.51
CA PRO A 37 -3.53 -4.82 -4.28
C PRO A 37 -3.69 -4.00 -5.57
N TYR A 38 -3.49 -2.68 -5.51
CA TYR A 38 -3.61 -1.80 -6.69
C TYR A 38 -2.54 -2.14 -7.74
N PHE A 39 -1.31 -2.40 -7.32
CA PHE A 39 -0.23 -2.82 -8.22
C PHE A 39 -0.50 -4.18 -8.86
N ALA A 40 -0.92 -5.17 -8.07
CA ALA A 40 -1.23 -6.50 -8.57
C ALA A 40 -2.39 -6.46 -9.59
N TYR A 41 -3.45 -5.72 -9.27
CA TYR A 41 -4.60 -5.55 -10.15
C TYR A 41 -4.23 -4.86 -11.46
N THR A 42 -3.50 -3.75 -11.39
CA THR A 42 -3.03 -3.00 -12.57
C THR A 42 -2.11 -3.86 -13.44
N SER A 43 -1.25 -4.68 -12.84
CA SER A 43 -0.36 -5.61 -13.54
C SER A 43 -1.14 -6.68 -14.33
N VAL A 44 -2.20 -7.23 -13.74
CA VAL A 44 -3.07 -8.21 -14.42
C VAL A 44 -3.87 -7.55 -15.55
N LEU A 45 -4.39 -6.34 -15.33
CA LEU A 45 -5.07 -5.60 -16.40
C LEU A 45 -4.14 -5.29 -17.57
N HIS A 46 -2.92 -4.85 -17.30
CA HIS A 46 -1.89 -4.63 -18.33
C HIS A 46 -1.53 -5.91 -19.07
N LEU A 47 -1.44 -7.03 -18.37
CA LEU A 47 -1.19 -8.34 -18.98
C LEU A 47 -2.32 -8.71 -19.95
N TYR A 48 -3.58 -8.56 -19.54
CA TYR A 48 -4.74 -8.81 -20.40
C TYR A 48 -4.82 -7.86 -21.61
N GLU A 49 -4.44 -6.61 -21.44
CA GLU A 49 -4.36 -5.65 -22.55
C GLU A 49 -3.26 -6.05 -23.55
N THR A 50 -2.08 -6.44 -23.05
CA THR A 50 -0.94 -6.88 -23.88
C THR A 50 -1.28 -8.12 -24.71
N MET A 51 -2.06 -9.05 -24.15
CA MET A 51 -2.54 -10.25 -24.87
C MET A 51 -3.75 -9.99 -25.76
N GLY A 52 -4.30 -8.76 -25.77
CA GLY A 52 -5.46 -8.40 -26.57
C GLY A 52 -6.80 -8.95 -26.05
N TRP A 53 -6.83 -9.48 -24.82
CA TRP A 53 -8.05 -10.05 -24.21
C TRP A 53 -8.96 -8.98 -23.60
N TRP A 54 -8.45 -7.77 -23.39
CA TRP A 54 -9.20 -6.68 -22.75
C TRP A 54 -8.77 -5.31 -23.27
N ARG A 55 -9.72 -4.39 -23.51
CA ARG A 55 -9.46 -3.02 -24.05
C ARG A 55 -10.28 -1.92 -23.34
N LYS A 56 -10.36 -1.95 -22.01
CA LYS A 56 -10.97 -0.86 -21.21
C LYS A 56 -9.88 0.01 -20.58
N SER A 57 -9.26 0.88 -21.38
CA SER A 57 -8.17 1.76 -20.93
C SER A 57 -8.55 2.68 -19.76
N ASP A 58 -9.84 3.00 -19.61
CA ASP A 58 -10.30 3.89 -18.54
C ASP A 58 -10.17 3.28 -17.14
N TRP A 59 -10.33 1.95 -17.01
CA TRP A 59 -10.16 1.26 -15.72
C TRP A 59 -8.71 1.22 -15.30
N LEU A 60 -7.83 1.05 -16.28
CA LEU A 60 -6.38 1.06 -16.10
C LEU A 60 -5.89 2.42 -15.58
N LYS A 61 -6.44 3.52 -16.12
CA LYS A 61 -6.14 4.88 -15.66
C LYS A 61 -6.54 5.13 -14.22
N VAL A 62 -7.72 4.65 -13.80
CA VAL A 62 -8.22 4.84 -12.43
C VAL A 62 -7.32 4.12 -11.43
N HIS A 63 -7.03 2.83 -11.63
CA HIS A 63 -6.20 2.07 -10.70
C HIS A 63 -4.74 2.51 -10.70
N PHE A 64 -4.23 2.99 -11.85
CA PHE A 64 -2.94 3.64 -11.90
C PHE A 64 -2.93 4.92 -11.05
N ALA A 65 -3.96 5.77 -11.17
CA ALA A 65 -4.10 6.97 -10.35
C ALA A 65 -4.21 6.65 -8.85
N GLU A 66 -4.93 5.60 -8.46
CA GLU A 66 -4.99 5.11 -7.08
C GLU A 66 -3.61 4.68 -6.58
N SER A 67 -2.89 3.86 -7.36
CA SER A 67 -1.53 3.44 -6.99
C SER A 67 -0.55 4.61 -6.85
N TRP A 68 -0.71 5.64 -7.69
CA TRP A 68 0.08 6.86 -7.65
C TRP A 68 -0.26 7.72 -6.44
N ASN A 69 -1.54 7.78 -6.05
CA ASN A 69 -1.98 8.50 -4.86
C ASN A 69 -1.38 7.90 -3.58
N GLU A 70 -1.44 6.58 -3.42
CA GLU A 70 -0.84 5.91 -2.25
C GLU A 70 0.69 6.01 -2.24
N LEU A 71 1.33 6.02 -3.42
CA LEU A 71 2.76 6.34 -3.51
C LEU A 71 3.05 7.76 -3.01
N HIS A 72 2.19 8.73 -3.33
CA HIS A 72 2.35 10.10 -2.85
C HIS A 72 2.19 10.20 -1.33
N HIS A 73 1.20 9.51 -0.75
CA HIS A 73 1.05 9.39 0.71
C HIS A 73 2.30 8.80 1.37
N LEU A 74 2.87 7.75 0.77
CA LEU A 74 4.07 7.08 1.27
C LEU A 74 5.30 8.00 1.25
N LEU A 75 5.49 8.79 0.19
CA LEU A 75 6.59 9.76 0.08
C LEU A 75 6.47 10.88 1.14
N ILE A 76 5.24 11.33 1.41
CA ILE A 76 4.99 12.30 2.50
C ILE A 76 5.37 11.65 3.85
N ALA A 77 4.91 10.43 4.11
CA ALA A 77 5.22 9.72 5.35
C ALA A 77 6.73 9.50 5.53
N GLU A 78 7.44 9.18 4.44
CA GLU A 78 8.89 9.06 4.42
C GLU A 78 9.58 10.38 4.78
N SER A 79 9.14 11.49 4.18
CA SER A 79 9.69 12.82 4.47
C SER A 79 9.52 13.26 5.94
N LEU A 80 8.53 12.67 6.64
CA LEU A 80 8.23 12.93 8.06
C LEU A 80 8.91 11.92 9.00
N GLY A 81 9.85 11.11 8.52
CA GLY A 81 10.60 10.14 9.34
C GLY A 81 9.95 8.76 9.43
N GLY A 82 9.00 8.44 8.55
CA GLY A 82 8.35 7.13 8.51
C GLY A 82 9.31 5.95 8.25
N ASN A 83 10.52 6.22 7.72
CA ASN A 83 11.53 5.21 7.38
C ASN A 83 12.76 5.20 8.31
N ASP A 84 12.72 5.93 9.44
CA ASP A 84 13.89 6.23 10.27
C ASP A 84 14.67 4.99 10.73
N HIS A 85 13.99 3.85 10.92
CA HIS A 85 14.64 2.60 11.29
C HIS A 85 14.73 1.62 10.12
N TRP A 86 15.78 0.81 10.10
CA TRP A 86 16.01 -0.18 9.04
C TRP A 86 14.86 -1.19 8.89
N TYR A 87 14.17 -1.53 9.97
CA TYR A 87 13.03 -2.45 9.96
C TYR A 87 11.73 -1.79 9.47
N ASP A 88 11.68 -0.46 9.40
CA ASP A 88 10.55 0.27 8.81
C ASP A 88 10.64 0.27 7.27
N ARG A 89 11.82 0.02 6.69
CA ARG A 89 12.14 0.09 5.25
C ARG A 89 11.83 -1.21 4.48
N SER A 90 10.93 -2.04 5.02
CA SER A 90 10.60 -3.35 4.47
C SER A 90 9.99 -3.29 3.07
#